data_AF-A0AAU5QCV2-F1
#
_entry.id   AF-A0AAU5QCV2-F1
#
_cell.length_a   1.000
_cell.length_b   1.000
_cell.length_c   1.000
_cell.angle_alpha   90.00
_cell.angle_beta   90.00
_cell.angle_gamma   90.00
#
_symmetry.space_group_name_H-M   'P 1'
#
loop_
_entity.id
_entity.type
_entity.pdbx_description
1 polymer ?
#
loop_
_entity_poly.entity_id
_entity_poly.type
_entity_poly.pdbx_seq_one_letter_code
_entity_poly.pdbx_strand_id
1 'polypeptide(L)'
;MGRTDITHTAVLQAIEEFDRLGRDTFLQKYGFRPARSYFLVHEGRHYDSKAIFGAAHGFLPGLAPLRPDNFSGGAQHAARLLRELGFTVVGEDHDPVEAEPLPVLSSLSHDELVRLVSRLKVSRANGAPALHQPITLLWAMGRALRGEDRLLSWSETEAAVRALVERHGVRGERPRVDYPVAALSRAGLWALPAHQDAVPTAHGDAGLRRWFAGNQPVGGLSEPVYERLRRFGETRLAVLEVVLGTYFVGLDCEPLLRDVGLFVEDLGLGEVDPAVVRAAQYELLCARAEGQEAGSRGRRVERIVNNPIRLASARMAVLYRSEGNCEHVHCGGQPNDVTDAGQPILEVDHIVEITRGGRDHPSQMAALCPNCHAVKTRGSTREAMRDVLLASTRERHDRLMGGADAGPGGGDS
;
A
#
# COMPACT_ATOMS: atom_id res chain seq x y z
N MET A 1 -15.77 27.92 16.47
CA MET A 1 -14.85 28.96 16.95
C MET A 1 -14.30 29.69 15.74
N GLY A 2 -14.46 31.02 15.72
CA GLY A 2 -14.27 31.88 14.55
C GLY A 2 -12.83 31.96 14.05
N ARG A 3 -12.69 32.20 12.74
CA ARG A 3 -11.44 32.58 12.07
C ARG A 3 -10.75 33.66 12.90
N THR A 4 -9.58 33.34 13.44
CA THR A 4 -8.77 34.29 14.19
C THR A 4 -7.78 34.88 13.22
N ASP A 5 -8.13 36.03 12.66
CA ASP A 5 -7.35 36.71 11.63
C ASP A 5 -6.14 37.38 12.30
N ILE A 6 -5.02 36.66 12.39
CA ILE A 6 -3.73 37.24 12.76
C ILE A 6 -3.34 38.29 11.73
N THR A 7 -2.80 39.43 12.17
CA THR A 7 -2.39 40.52 11.27
C THR A 7 -0.90 40.47 10.98
N HIS A 8 -0.49 40.99 9.82
CA HIS A 8 0.92 41.09 9.43
C HIS A 8 1.75 41.85 10.48
N THR A 9 1.23 42.95 11.02
CA THR A 9 1.88 43.75 12.08
C THR A 9 2.15 42.95 13.35
N ALA A 10 1.19 42.11 13.78
CA ALA A 10 1.35 41.29 14.98
C ALA A 10 2.43 40.22 14.81
N VAL A 11 2.63 39.71 13.58
CA VAL A 11 3.71 38.77 13.26
C VAL A 11 5.07 39.46 13.33
N LEU A 12 5.21 40.68 12.80
CA LEU A 12 6.45 41.46 12.93
C LEU A 12 6.82 41.73 14.38
N GLN A 13 5.84 42.10 15.22
CA GLN A 13 6.07 42.31 16.66
C GLN A 13 6.56 41.04 17.37
N ALA A 14 6.05 39.87 16.97
CA ALA A 14 6.51 38.59 17.50
C ALA A 14 7.95 38.25 17.05
N ILE A 15 8.33 38.61 15.82
CA ILE A 15 9.70 38.44 15.31
C ILE A 15 10.68 39.36 16.07
N GLU A 16 10.33 40.63 16.26
CA GLU A 16 11.15 41.58 17.04
C GLU A 16 11.35 41.11 18.48
N GLU A 17 10.32 40.56 19.11
CA GLU A 17 10.45 40.00 20.45
C GLU A 17 11.31 38.72 20.47
N PHE A 18 11.18 37.86 19.47
CA PHE A 18 12.04 36.68 19.31
C PHE A 18 13.51 37.10 19.19
N ASP A 19 13.80 38.14 18.42
CA ASP A 19 15.14 38.66 18.23
C ASP A 19 15.73 39.28 19.50
N ARG A 20 14.90 39.93 20.31
CA ARG A 20 15.31 40.53 21.58
C ARG A 20 15.57 39.50 22.68
N LEU A 21 14.75 38.45 22.76
CA LEU A 21 14.82 37.44 23.83
C LEU A 21 15.75 36.27 23.50
N GLY A 22 15.99 36.03 22.21
CA GLY A 22 16.66 34.82 21.74
C GLY A 22 15.72 33.60 21.73
N ARG A 23 16.05 32.64 20.86
CA ARG A 23 15.20 31.49 20.53
C ARG A 23 14.75 30.67 21.75
N ASP A 24 15.67 30.24 22.60
CA ASP A 24 15.35 29.33 23.71
C ASP A 24 14.47 30.01 24.78
N THR A 25 14.78 31.26 25.11
CA THR A 25 14.01 32.08 26.06
C THR A 25 12.60 32.36 25.52
N PHE A 26 12.48 32.67 24.23
CA PHE A 26 11.19 32.90 23.58
C PHE A 26 10.32 31.64 23.59
N LEU A 27 10.89 30.49 23.22
CA LEU A 27 10.20 29.21 23.22
C LEU A 27 9.74 28.82 24.63
N GLN A 28 10.56 29.02 25.65
CA GLN A 28 10.19 28.77 27.05
C GLN A 28 9.07 29.70 27.52
N LYS A 29 9.16 31.01 27.21
CA LYS A 29 8.14 32.01 27.57
C LYS A 29 6.74 31.64 27.05
N TYR A 30 6.66 31.21 25.80
CA TYR A 30 5.39 30.87 25.15
C TYR A 30 5.02 29.37 25.24
N GLY A 31 5.89 28.55 25.84
CA GLY A 31 5.65 27.12 26.06
C GLY A 31 5.77 26.25 24.81
N PHE A 32 6.48 26.71 23.78
CA PHE A 32 6.70 25.96 22.55
C PHE A 32 7.99 25.15 22.59
N ARG A 33 8.03 24.06 21.82
CA ARG A 33 9.27 23.31 21.55
C ARG A 33 9.87 23.79 20.22
N PRO A 34 11.20 23.63 20.01
CA PRO A 34 11.83 23.96 18.72
C PRO A 34 11.13 23.26 17.54
N ALA A 35 10.92 24.01 16.46
CA ALA A 35 10.31 23.51 15.24
C ALA A 35 11.27 22.54 14.53
N ARG A 36 10.69 21.50 13.92
CA ARG A 36 11.43 20.46 13.19
C ARG A 36 11.30 20.55 11.66
N SER A 37 10.28 21.22 11.14
CA SER A 37 9.91 21.09 9.72
C SER A 37 9.34 22.35 9.05
N TYR A 38 9.09 23.44 9.79
CA TYR A 38 8.57 24.69 9.21
C TYR A 38 9.20 25.90 9.93
N PHE A 39 9.90 26.74 9.18
CA PHE A 39 10.56 27.95 9.65
C PHE A 39 10.06 29.16 8.87
N LEU A 40 9.66 30.20 9.58
CA LEU A 40 9.40 31.50 8.96
C LEU A 40 10.74 32.16 8.62
N VAL A 41 10.89 32.70 7.42
CA VAL A 41 12.07 33.45 6.97
C VAL A 41 11.72 34.92 6.88
N HIS A 42 12.45 35.74 7.63
CA HIS A 42 12.34 37.19 7.61
C HIS A 42 13.73 37.80 7.71
N GLU A 43 14.05 38.72 6.79
CA GLU A 43 15.39 39.35 6.69
C GLU A 43 16.56 38.35 6.71
N GLY A 44 16.39 37.19 6.06
CA GLY A 44 17.40 36.13 5.97
C GLY A 44 17.56 35.27 7.23
N ARG A 45 16.74 35.46 8.26
CA ARG A 45 16.79 34.71 9.53
C ARG A 45 15.60 33.75 9.65
N HIS A 46 15.82 32.63 10.35
CA HIS A 46 14.84 31.55 10.50
C HIS A 46 14.20 31.56 11.88
N TYR A 47 12.88 31.46 11.91
CA TYR A 47 12.07 31.54 13.13
C TYR A 47 11.11 30.35 13.25
N ASP A 48 10.86 29.88 14.47
CA ASP A 48 9.95 28.74 14.71
C ASP A 48 8.49 29.14 14.40
N SER A 49 7.99 28.73 13.22
CA SER A 49 6.72 29.19 12.64
C SER A 49 5.50 29.11 13.58
N LYS A 50 5.37 28.02 14.35
CA LYS A 50 4.32 27.86 15.36
C LYS A 50 4.44 28.81 16.53
N ALA A 51 5.67 29.04 17.00
CA ALA A 51 5.92 29.87 18.15
C ALA A 51 5.68 31.35 17.80
N ILE A 52 6.12 31.78 16.62
CA ILE A 52 5.85 33.13 16.10
C ILE A 52 4.36 33.35 15.93
N PHE A 53 3.63 32.41 15.30
CA PHE A 53 2.18 32.52 15.15
C PHE A 53 1.44 32.57 16.49
N GLY A 54 1.85 31.72 17.45
CA GLY A 54 1.24 31.70 18.79
C GLY A 54 1.47 32.99 19.57
N ALA A 55 2.67 33.56 19.48
CA ALA A 55 3.00 34.85 20.08
C ALA A 55 2.28 36.01 19.39
N ALA A 56 2.21 36.01 18.05
CA ALA A 56 1.52 37.02 17.25
C ALA A 56 0.05 37.20 17.66
N HIS A 57 -0.63 36.11 18.01
CA HIS A 57 -2.00 36.18 18.52
C HIS A 57 -2.13 36.99 19.82
N GLY A 58 -1.10 37.00 20.66
CA GLY A 58 -1.07 37.77 21.91
C GLY A 58 -0.77 39.27 21.73
N PHE A 59 -0.37 39.70 20.53
CA PHE A 59 -0.18 41.11 20.18
C PHE A 59 -1.45 41.75 19.63
N LEU A 60 -2.51 40.97 19.41
CA LEU A 60 -3.82 41.50 19.02
C LEU A 60 -4.56 42.08 20.24
N PRO A 61 -5.30 43.20 20.10
CA PRO A 61 -5.99 43.84 21.21
C PRO A 61 -6.94 42.89 21.95
N GLY A 62 -6.69 42.68 23.24
CA GLY A 62 -7.55 41.87 24.11
C GLY A 62 -7.42 40.36 23.96
N LEU A 63 -6.46 39.87 23.17
CA LEU A 63 -6.22 38.43 22.97
C LEU A 63 -4.96 37.96 23.71
N ALA A 64 -5.02 36.74 24.24
CA ALA A 64 -3.86 36.09 24.87
C ALA A 64 -3.07 35.28 23.84
N PRO A 65 -1.73 35.09 23.99
CA PRO A 65 -0.95 34.21 23.13
C PRO A 65 -1.52 32.79 23.07
N LEU A 66 -1.48 32.16 21.89
CA LEU A 66 -1.91 30.76 21.74
C LEU A 66 -0.81 29.83 22.26
N ARG A 67 -1.21 28.79 23.01
CA ARG A 67 -0.34 27.72 23.48
C ARG A 67 -0.35 26.54 22.51
N PRO A 68 0.63 25.62 22.57
CA PRO A 68 0.69 24.46 21.67
C PRO A 68 -0.61 23.64 21.60
N ASP A 69 -1.32 23.51 22.73
CA ASP A 69 -2.56 22.72 22.83
C ASP A 69 -3.75 23.38 22.12
N ASN A 70 -3.63 24.66 21.73
CA ASN A 70 -4.65 25.36 20.95
C ASN A 70 -4.56 25.08 19.45
N PHE A 71 -3.56 24.31 18.99
CA PHE A 71 -3.36 23.98 17.57
C PHE A 71 -3.85 22.56 17.26
N SER A 72 -5.11 22.42 16.81
CA SER A 72 -5.65 21.12 16.37
C SER A 72 -5.12 20.63 15.00
N GLY A 73 -4.48 21.52 14.23
CA GLY A 73 -4.01 21.28 12.85
C GLY A 73 -2.48 21.23 12.65
N GLY A 74 -1.68 21.14 13.72
CA GLY A 74 -0.23 20.98 13.59
C GLY A 74 0.53 22.19 13.02
N ALA A 75 1.79 22.00 12.59
CA ALA A 75 2.69 23.08 12.14
C ALA A 75 2.30 23.64 10.76
N GLN A 76 1.67 22.80 9.94
CA GLN A 76 1.13 23.14 8.63
C GLN A 76 0.06 24.22 8.69
N HIS A 77 -0.78 24.21 9.73
CA HIS A 77 -1.83 25.21 9.88
C HIS A 77 -1.27 26.62 10.12
N ALA A 78 -0.25 26.74 10.98
CA ALA A 78 0.44 28.01 11.24
C ALA A 78 1.24 28.48 10.01
N ALA A 79 1.96 27.57 9.34
CA ALA A 79 2.72 27.88 8.12
C ALA A 79 1.82 28.42 6.99
N ARG A 80 0.67 27.81 6.76
CA ARG A 80 -0.30 28.27 5.74
C ARG A 80 -0.79 29.69 6.04
N LEU A 81 -1.17 29.98 7.28
CA LEU A 81 -1.69 31.30 7.65
C LEU A 81 -0.62 32.40 7.58
N LEU A 82 0.63 32.09 7.92
CA LEU A 82 1.74 33.03 7.77
C LEU A 82 2.04 33.33 6.29
N ARG A 83 1.95 32.33 5.41
CA ARG A 83 2.05 32.52 3.95
C ARG A 83 0.91 33.35 3.38
N GLU A 84 -0.32 33.14 3.85
CA GLU A 84 -1.48 33.97 3.48
C GLU A 84 -1.32 35.44 3.89
N LEU A 85 -0.52 35.71 4.93
CA LEU A 85 -0.15 37.06 5.36
C LEU A 85 1.05 37.64 4.59
N GLY A 86 1.64 36.91 3.64
CA GLY A 86 2.76 37.38 2.82
C GLY A 86 4.15 37.07 3.38
N PHE A 87 4.26 36.27 4.44
CA PHE A 87 5.56 35.82 4.95
C PHE A 87 6.07 34.57 4.24
N THR A 88 7.39 34.52 4.01
CA THR A 88 8.05 33.32 3.50
C THR A 88 8.19 32.29 4.62
N VAL A 89 7.77 31.05 4.37
CA VAL A 89 7.89 29.95 5.35
C VAL A 89 8.47 28.73 4.66
N VAL A 90 9.73 28.43 4.96
CA VAL A 90 10.48 27.30 4.42
C VAL A 90 10.30 26.05 5.26
N GLY A 91 10.15 24.89 4.63
CA GLY A 91 9.91 23.60 5.30
C GLY A 91 9.97 22.43 4.32
N GLU A 92 9.57 21.23 4.74
CA GLU A 92 9.54 20.02 3.87
C GLU A 92 8.58 20.15 2.65
N ASP A 93 7.88 21.27 2.52
CA ASP A 93 7.32 21.72 1.26
C ASP A 93 8.35 22.64 0.59
N HIS A 94 9.03 22.10 -0.42
CA HIS A 94 9.94 22.77 -1.35
C HIS A 94 9.44 24.18 -1.73
N ASP A 95 10.11 25.25 -1.29
CA ASP A 95 9.96 26.57 -1.90
C ASP A 95 10.97 26.70 -3.08
N PRO A 96 10.52 27.11 -4.28
CA PRO A 96 11.36 27.30 -5.45
C PRO A 96 12.05 28.67 -5.45
N VAL A 97 13.27 28.73 -5.98
CA VAL A 97 13.99 29.98 -6.27
C VAL A 97 13.42 30.63 -7.54
N GLU A 98 13.36 31.96 -7.51
CA GLU A 98 12.78 32.92 -8.46
C GLU A 98 13.05 32.64 -9.95
N ALA A 99 11.99 32.70 -10.76
CA ALA A 99 12.04 33.06 -12.17
C ALA A 99 10.73 33.76 -12.58
N GLU A 100 10.88 34.83 -13.37
CA GLU A 100 9.85 35.77 -13.84
C GLU A 100 8.65 35.16 -14.62
N PRO A 101 7.54 35.92 -14.83
CA PRO A 101 6.18 35.38 -14.83
C PRO A 101 5.67 34.94 -16.21
N LEU A 102 5.13 33.71 -16.32
CA LEU A 102 4.28 33.24 -17.43
C LEU A 102 3.23 32.20 -16.94
N PRO A 103 2.12 31.97 -17.67
CA PRO A 103 0.76 32.11 -17.13
C PRO A 103 0.10 30.85 -16.56
N VAL A 104 -0.78 31.09 -15.58
CA VAL A 104 -1.97 30.34 -15.13
C VAL A 104 -2.15 28.91 -15.66
N LEU A 105 -1.82 27.91 -14.82
CA LEU A 105 -2.56 26.66 -14.61
C LEU A 105 -1.92 25.90 -13.43
N SER A 106 -2.69 25.63 -12.39
CA SER A 106 -2.28 24.82 -11.23
C SER A 106 -1.90 23.40 -11.68
N SER A 107 -0.62 23.13 -11.95
CA SER A 107 -0.17 21.83 -12.42
C SER A 107 -0.01 20.86 -11.26
N LEU A 108 -0.85 19.82 -11.21
CA LEU A 108 -0.63 18.66 -10.33
C LEU A 108 0.75 18.05 -10.63
N SER A 109 1.63 17.94 -9.63
CA SER A 109 2.96 17.35 -9.80
C SER A 109 2.89 15.82 -9.93
N HIS A 110 3.99 15.23 -10.43
CA HIS A 110 4.17 13.78 -10.50
C HIS A 110 3.94 13.13 -9.13
N ASP A 111 4.64 13.62 -8.11
CA ASP A 111 4.60 13.06 -6.76
C ASP A 111 3.23 13.21 -6.10
N GLU A 112 2.54 14.33 -6.33
CA GLU A 112 1.19 14.53 -5.81
C GLU A 112 0.20 13.52 -6.40
N LEU A 113 0.25 13.28 -7.71
CA LEU A 113 -0.61 12.29 -8.34
C LEU A 113 -0.32 10.87 -7.81
N VAL A 114 0.94 10.48 -7.73
CA VAL A 114 1.35 9.18 -7.15
C VAL A 114 0.91 9.04 -5.69
N ARG A 115 1.04 10.11 -4.89
CA ARG A 115 0.56 10.15 -3.50
C ARG A 115 -0.97 10.06 -3.39
N LEU A 116 -1.73 10.70 -4.27
CA LEU A 116 -3.19 10.61 -4.29
C LEU A 116 -3.64 9.17 -4.60
N VAL A 117 -3.03 8.55 -5.61
CA VAL A 117 -3.38 7.18 -6.03
C VAL A 117 -2.98 6.16 -4.96
N SER A 118 -1.80 6.28 -4.36
CA SER A 118 -1.35 5.35 -3.29
C SER A 118 -2.20 5.42 -2.01
N ARG A 119 -2.91 6.53 -1.77
CA ARG A 119 -3.81 6.73 -0.62
C ARG A 119 -5.28 6.43 -0.92
N LEU A 120 -5.59 5.93 -2.12
CA LEU A 120 -6.96 5.58 -2.48
C LEU A 120 -7.54 4.57 -1.49
N LYS A 121 -8.62 4.98 -0.83
CA LYS A 121 -9.41 4.08 0.02
C LYS A 121 -10.32 3.28 -0.87
N VAL A 122 -10.11 1.97 -0.91
CA VAL A 122 -10.91 1.03 -1.70
C VAL A 122 -11.73 0.15 -0.76
N SER A 123 -12.97 -0.14 -1.16
CA SER A 123 -13.83 -1.08 -0.44
C SER A 123 -13.25 -2.49 -0.46
N ARG A 124 -13.77 -3.39 0.37
CA ARG A 124 -13.36 -4.80 0.39
C ARG A 124 -14.42 -5.70 -0.25
N ALA A 125 -13.96 -6.64 -1.07
CA ALA A 125 -14.74 -7.74 -1.61
C ALA A 125 -14.07 -9.06 -1.19
N ASN A 126 -14.81 -9.96 -0.53
CA ASN A 126 -14.31 -11.26 -0.07
C ASN A 126 -12.97 -11.20 0.69
N GLY A 127 -12.79 -10.19 1.55
CA GLY A 127 -11.59 -10.03 2.38
C GLY A 127 -10.41 -9.33 1.71
N ALA A 128 -10.46 -9.08 0.39
CA ALA A 128 -9.44 -8.37 -0.39
C ALA A 128 -9.95 -7.00 -0.88
N PRO A 129 -9.06 -6.06 -1.30
CA PRO A 129 -9.49 -4.80 -1.91
C PRO A 129 -10.30 -5.05 -3.19
N ALA A 130 -11.42 -4.36 -3.36
CA ALA A 130 -12.27 -4.52 -4.53
C ALA A 130 -11.67 -3.86 -5.78
N LEU A 131 -11.87 -4.46 -6.96
CA LEU A 131 -11.21 -4.04 -8.19
C LEU A 131 -11.99 -2.98 -9.00
N HIS A 132 -13.26 -2.73 -8.71
CA HIS A 132 -14.05 -1.78 -9.51
C HIS A 132 -13.44 -0.37 -9.55
N GLN A 133 -12.90 0.14 -8.44
CA GLN A 133 -12.25 1.45 -8.41
C GLN A 133 -10.91 1.52 -9.18
N PRO A 134 -9.95 0.59 -8.98
CA PRO A 134 -8.74 0.59 -9.78
C PRO A 134 -9.01 0.28 -11.27
N ILE A 135 -9.99 -0.57 -11.60
CA ILE A 135 -10.42 -0.78 -12.99
C ILE A 135 -10.94 0.52 -13.62
N THR A 136 -11.79 1.28 -12.91
CA THR A 136 -12.28 2.59 -13.39
C THR A 136 -11.13 3.57 -13.64
N LEU A 137 -10.12 3.61 -12.76
CA LEU A 137 -8.96 4.47 -12.92
C LEU A 137 -8.11 4.06 -14.12
N LEU A 138 -7.82 2.76 -14.30
CA LEU A 138 -7.05 2.25 -15.44
C LEU A 138 -7.75 2.50 -16.77
N TRP A 139 -9.08 2.30 -16.82
CA TRP A 139 -9.89 2.65 -17.98
C TRP A 139 -9.73 4.14 -18.35
N ALA A 140 -9.89 5.03 -17.38
CA ALA A 140 -9.77 6.46 -17.61
C ALA A 140 -8.34 6.90 -18.00
N MET A 141 -7.31 6.25 -17.45
CA MET A 141 -5.92 6.44 -17.84
C MET A 141 -5.67 6.05 -19.31
N GLY A 142 -6.21 4.92 -19.76
CA GLY A 142 -6.11 4.49 -21.15
C GLY A 142 -6.75 5.48 -22.13
N ARG A 143 -7.91 6.03 -21.76
CA ARG A 143 -8.57 7.09 -22.55
C ARG A 143 -7.72 8.36 -22.63
N ALA A 144 -7.09 8.76 -21.52
CA ALA A 144 -6.18 9.90 -21.49
C ALA A 144 -4.94 9.67 -22.38
N LEU A 145 -4.37 8.46 -22.37
CA LEU A 145 -3.26 8.09 -23.25
C LEU A 145 -3.60 8.23 -24.74
N ARG A 146 -4.79 7.77 -25.14
CA ARG A 146 -5.30 7.91 -26.52
C ARG A 146 -5.80 9.31 -26.86
N GLY A 147 -5.77 10.23 -25.89
CA GLY A 147 -6.22 11.60 -26.07
C GLY A 147 -7.72 11.76 -26.32
N GLU A 148 -8.53 10.79 -25.90
CA GLU A 148 -9.99 10.82 -25.99
C GLU A 148 -10.61 11.92 -25.11
N ASP A 149 -11.89 12.24 -25.34
CA ASP A 149 -12.61 13.26 -24.57
C ASP A 149 -12.55 13.03 -23.06
N ARG A 150 -12.04 14.03 -22.33
CA ARG A 150 -11.83 13.92 -20.88
C ARG A 150 -13.11 13.62 -20.11
N LEU A 151 -14.24 14.18 -20.55
CA LEU A 151 -15.54 14.07 -19.90
C LEU A 151 -16.49 13.25 -20.78
N LEU A 152 -17.21 12.31 -20.18
CA LEU A 152 -18.27 11.53 -20.83
C LEU A 152 -19.59 11.69 -20.11
N SER A 153 -20.68 11.37 -20.80
CA SER A 153 -21.97 11.19 -20.14
C SER A 153 -21.94 10.03 -19.14
N TRP A 154 -22.85 10.06 -18.16
CA TRP A 154 -22.97 8.99 -17.19
C TRP A 154 -23.29 7.64 -17.85
N SER A 155 -24.16 7.61 -18.87
CA SER A 155 -24.56 6.38 -19.56
C SER A 155 -23.37 5.71 -20.28
N GLU A 156 -22.53 6.48 -20.94
CA GLU A 156 -21.31 5.98 -21.60
C GLU A 156 -20.31 5.45 -20.57
N THR A 157 -20.10 6.20 -19.49
CA THR A 157 -19.23 5.79 -18.38
C THR A 157 -19.72 4.51 -17.73
N GLU A 158 -21.03 4.42 -17.46
CA GLU A 158 -21.66 3.26 -16.85
C GLU A 158 -21.51 2.02 -17.75
N ALA A 159 -21.81 2.13 -19.04
CA ALA A 159 -21.71 1.01 -19.97
C ALA A 159 -20.26 0.49 -20.08
N ALA A 160 -19.28 1.39 -20.26
CA ALA A 160 -17.88 1.01 -20.43
C ALA A 160 -17.28 0.37 -19.17
N VAL A 161 -17.46 1.02 -18.00
CA VAL A 161 -16.89 0.52 -16.74
C VAL A 161 -17.61 -0.76 -16.29
N ARG A 162 -18.93 -0.86 -16.47
CA ARG A 162 -19.69 -2.09 -16.16
C ARG A 162 -19.11 -3.29 -16.91
N ALA A 163 -18.93 -3.16 -18.23
CA ALA A 163 -18.39 -4.23 -19.06
C ALA A 163 -16.97 -4.66 -18.66
N LEU A 164 -16.15 -3.72 -18.16
CA LEU A 164 -14.81 -4.03 -17.64
C LEU A 164 -14.86 -4.72 -16.28
N VAL A 165 -15.71 -4.26 -15.36
CA VAL A 165 -15.86 -4.88 -14.03
C VAL A 165 -16.47 -6.28 -14.15
N GLU A 166 -17.39 -6.52 -15.09
CA GLU A 166 -17.95 -7.85 -15.34
C GLU A 166 -16.91 -8.84 -15.89
N ARG A 167 -15.98 -8.37 -16.74
CA ARG A 167 -14.93 -9.21 -17.32
C ARG A 167 -13.72 -9.42 -16.39
N HIS A 168 -13.32 -8.39 -15.65
CA HIS A 168 -12.05 -8.37 -14.91
C HIS A 168 -12.21 -8.29 -13.38
N GLY A 169 -13.45 -8.19 -12.88
CA GLY A 169 -13.78 -8.22 -11.45
C GLY A 169 -13.74 -9.64 -10.88
N VAL A 170 -12.54 -10.14 -10.58
CA VAL A 170 -12.34 -11.54 -10.15
C VAL A 170 -12.53 -11.80 -8.66
N ARG A 171 -12.83 -10.78 -7.84
CA ARG A 171 -12.99 -10.94 -6.37
C ARG A 171 -14.45 -10.99 -5.94
N GLY A 172 -15.37 -11.24 -6.87
CA GLY A 172 -16.81 -11.31 -6.61
C GLY A 172 -17.45 -9.94 -6.43
N GLU A 173 -16.89 -8.92 -7.06
CA GLU A 173 -17.47 -7.58 -7.08
C GLU A 173 -18.82 -7.57 -7.80
N ARG A 174 -19.77 -6.81 -7.27
CA ARG A 174 -20.96 -6.44 -8.05
C ARG A 174 -20.54 -5.43 -9.12
N PRO A 175 -21.09 -5.49 -10.34
CA PRO A 175 -20.75 -4.58 -11.44
C PRO A 175 -21.40 -3.21 -11.23
N ARG A 176 -20.84 -2.48 -10.27
CA ARG A 176 -21.30 -1.19 -9.75
C ARG A 176 -20.34 -0.10 -10.16
N VAL A 177 -20.85 0.89 -10.90
CA VAL A 177 -20.04 2.01 -11.44
C VAL A 177 -20.23 3.29 -10.61
N ASP A 178 -21.36 3.42 -9.91
CA ASP A 178 -21.70 4.55 -9.04
C ASP A 178 -20.69 4.72 -7.89
N TYR A 179 -20.32 3.61 -7.26
CA TYR A 179 -19.37 3.59 -6.14
C TYR A 179 -17.96 4.07 -6.51
N PRO A 180 -17.26 3.49 -7.52
CA PRO A 180 -15.90 3.89 -7.85
C PRO A 180 -15.82 5.36 -8.31
N VAL A 181 -16.80 5.84 -9.08
CA VAL A 181 -16.83 7.24 -9.55
C VAL A 181 -16.99 8.21 -8.38
N ALA A 182 -17.90 7.94 -7.45
CA ALA A 182 -18.06 8.76 -6.25
C ALA A 182 -16.80 8.75 -5.36
N ALA A 183 -16.15 7.59 -5.22
CA ALA A 183 -14.92 7.46 -4.45
C ALA A 183 -13.74 8.23 -5.08
N LEU A 184 -13.56 8.13 -6.40
CA LEU A 184 -12.53 8.87 -7.14
C LEU A 184 -12.78 10.38 -7.13
N SER A 185 -14.05 10.80 -7.18
CA SER A 185 -14.40 12.23 -7.08
C SER A 185 -14.03 12.81 -5.72
N ARG A 186 -14.34 12.09 -4.64
CA ARG A 186 -13.92 12.45 -3.28
C ARG A 186 -12.39 12.47 -3.11
N ALA A 187 -11.65 11.68 -3.89
CA ALA A 187 -10.20 11.66 -3.88
C ALA A 187 -9.58 12.78 -4.73
N GLY A 188 -10.38 13.61 -5.40
CA GLY A 188 -9.91 14.67 -6.30
C GLY A 188 -9.41 14.17 -7.66
N LEU A 189 -9.54 12.87 -7.93
CA LEU A 189 -9.14 12.25 -9.20
C LEU A 189 -10.22 12.34 -10.28
N TRP A 190 -11.48 12.57 -9.88
CA TRP A 190 -12.63 12.61 -10.80
C TRP A 190 -13.40 13.93 -10.68
N ALA A 191 -13.64 14.59 -11.80
CA ALA A 191 -14.43 15.80 -11.89
C ALA A 191 -15.86 15.49 -12.35
N LEU A 192 -16.82 16.19 -11.74
CA LEU A 192 -18.22 16.22 -12.14
C LEU A 192 -18.61 17.71 -12.25
N PRO A 193 -18.35 18.41 -13.35
CA PRO A 193 -18.47 19.88 -13.39
C PRO A 193 -19.92 20.41 -13.48
N ALA A 194 -20.88 19.60 -13.94
CA ALA A 194 -22.23 20.07 -14.30
C ALA A 194 -23.31 19.86 -13.23
N HIS A 195 -22.96 19.50 -11.99
CA HIS A 195 -23.94 19.16 -10.95
C HIS A 195 -23.87 20.15 -9.78
N GLN A 196 -25.05 20.64 -9.35
CA GLN A 196 -25.20 21.64 -8.29
C GLN A 196 -25.35 20.99 -6.90
N ASP A 197 -25.82 19.74 -6.84
CA ASP A 197 -25.97 18.99 -5.60
C ASP A 197 -24.63 18.40 -5.13
N ALA A 198 -24.39 18.36 -3.83
CA ALA A 198 -23.20 17.69 -3.30
C ALA A 198 -23.22 16.20 -3.66
N VAL A 199 -22.14 15.69 -4.29
CA VAL A 199 -21.96 14.25 -4.56
C VAL A 199 -22.16 13.46 -3.26
N PRO A 200 -23.10 12.50 -3.22
CA PRO A 200 -23.29 11.69 -2.03
C PRO A 200 -21.99 10.96 -1.69
N THR A 201 -21.71 10.82 -0.39
CA THR A 201 -20.58 10.00 0.04
C THR A 201 -20.76 8.57 -0.48
N ALA A 202 -19.67 7.89 -0.85
CA ALA A 202 -19.65 6.47 -1.23
C ALA A 202 -19.95 5.55 -0.03
N HIS A 203 -21.08 5.78 0.65
CA HIS A 203 -21.62 5.08 1.81
C HIS A 203 -23.13 5.01 1.62
N GLY A 204 -23.70 3.80 1.66
CA GLY A 204 -25.12 3.55 1.40
C GLY A 204 -25.39 3.17 -0.06
N ASP A 205 -26.17 2.12 -0.24
CA ASP A 205 -26.33 1.43 -1.53
C ASP A 205 -27.40 2.12 -2.43
N ALA A 206 -28.62 2.27 -1.90
CA ALA A 206 -29.76 2.73 -2.71
C ALA A 206 -29.76 4.24 -3.01
N GLY A 207 -29.18 5.06 -2.13
CA GLY A 207 -29.15 6.53 -2.28
C GLY A 207 -28.22 6.98 -3.40
N LEU A 208 -27.01 6.40 -3.46
CA LEU A 208 -26.00 6.72 -4.46
C LEU A 208 -26.48 6.37 -5.88
N ARG A 209 -27.03 5.17 -6.04
CA ARG A 209 -27.56 4.71 -7.33
C ARG A 209 -28.70 5.60 -7.84
N ARG A 210 -29.64 5.99 -6.97
CA ARG A 210 -30.72 6.92 -7.35
C ARG A 210 -30.19 8.28 -7.75
N TRP A 211 -29.16 8.77 -7.06
CA TRP A 211 -28.55 10.05 -7.37
C TRP A 211 -27.91 10.07 -8.76
N PHE A 212 -27.08 9.06 -9.11
CA PHE A 212 -26.49 8.98 -10.45
C PHE A 212 -27.55 8.76 -11.54
N ALA A 213 -28.53 7.88 -11.28
CA ALA A 213 -29.61 7.61 -12.22
C ALA A 213 -30.47 8.87 -12.50
N GLY A 214 -30.74 9.68 -11.47
CA GLY A 214 -31.55 10.90 -11.60
C GLY A 214 -30.78 12.10 -12.16
N ASN A 215 -29.49 12.26 -11.84
CA ASN A 215 -28.71 13.44 -12.23
C ASN A 215 -27.94 13.27 -13.55
N GLN A 216 -27.66 12.03 -13.98
CA GLN A 216 -26.90 11.71 -15.20
C GLN A 216 -25.65 12.60 -15.38
N PRO A 217 -24.78 12.71 -14.37
CA PRO A 217 -23.71 13.71 -14.39
C PRO A 217 -22.67 13.40 -15.47
N VAL A 218 -22.26 14.44 -16.20
CA VAL A 218 -21.09 14.37 -17.08
C VAL A 218 -19.82 14.36 -16.21
N GLY A 219 -18.90 13.45 -16.48
CA GLY A 219 -17.75 13.22 -15.62
C GLY A 219 -16.56 12.57 -16.28
N GLY A 220 -15.42 12.65 -15.60
CA GLY A 220 -14.16 12.07 -16.05
C GLY A 220 -13.03 12.39 -15.09
N LEU A 221 -11.79 12.11 -15.50
CA LEU A 221 -10.62 12.55 -14.74
C LEU A 221 -10.66 14.06 -14.53
N SER A 222 -10.21 14.51 -13.36
CA SER A 222 -10.00 15.94 -13.14
C SER A 222 -8.99 16.47 -14.15
N GLU A 223 -9.17 17.71 -14.59
CA GLU A 223 -8.34 18.31 -15.65
C GLU A 223 -6.83 18.21 -15.38
N PRO A 224 -6.33 18.50 -14.16
CA PRO A 224 -4.90 18.34 -13.86
C PRO A 224 -4.41 16.89 -13.98
N VAL A 225 -5.25 15.91 -13.59
CA VAL A 225 -4.92 14.49 -13.66
C VAL A 225 -4.92 14.00 -15.11
N TYR A 226 -5.92 14.38 -15.89
CA TYR A 226 -6.03 14.03 -17.30
C TYR A 226 -4.84 14.55 -18.11
N GLU A 227 -4.53 15.86 -17.99
CA GLU A 227 -3.42 16.47 -18.72
C GLU A 227 -2.08 15.85 -18.32
N ARG A 228 -1.90 15.54 -17.02
CA ARG A 228 -0.67 14.89 -16.54
C ARG A 228 -0.49 13.50 -17.15
N LEU A 229 -1.53 12.65 -17.08
CA LEU A 229 -1.47 11.28 -17.60
C LEU A 229 -1.33 11.22 -19.12
N ARG A 230 -1.96 12.17 -19.83
CA ARG A 230 -1.87 12.32 -21.28
C ARG A 230 -0.46 12.73 -21.72
N ARG A 231 0.14 13.73 -21.07
CA ARG A 231 1.41 14.35 -21.54
C ARG A 231 2.67 13.66 -21.03
N PHE A 232 2.64 13.06 -19.84
CA PHE A 232 3.85 12.58 -19.15
C PHE A 232 3.85 11.06 -19.00
N GLY A 233 4.63 10.39 -19.85
CA GLY A 233 4.74 8.93 -19.89
C GLY A 233 5.24 8.33 -18.57
N GLU A 234 6.24 8.97 -17.96
CA GLU A 234 6.80 8.54 -16.67
C GLU A 234 5.76 8.60 -15.54
N THR A 235 4.89 9.62 -15.55
CA THR A 235 3.82 9.74 -14.55
C THR A 235 2.76 8.66 -14.76
N ARG A 236 2.42 8.38 -16.02
CA ARG A 236 1.45 7.35 -16.37
C ARG A 236 1.94 5.96 -15.98
N LEU A 237 3.23 5.65 -16.20
CA LEU A 237 3.87 4.40 -15.77
C LEU A 237 3.89 4.27 -14.25
N ALA A 238 4.33 5.30 -13.52
CA ALA A 238 4.37 5.26 -12.06
C ALA A 238 2.97 5.02 -11.44
N VAL A 239 1.94 5.69 -11.98
CA VAL A 239 0.56 5.47 -11.54
C VAL A 239 0.10 4.04 -11.85
N LEU A 240 0.41 3.53 -13.05
CA LEU A 240 0.09 2.16 -13.46
C LEU A 240 0.72 1.14 -12.50
N GLU A 241 2.02 1.29 -12.21
CA GLU A 241 2.74 0.42 -11.28
C GLU A 241 2.16 0.46 -9.87
N VAL A 242 1.83 1.65 -9.36
CA VAL A 242 1.20 1.78 -8.03
C VAL A 242 -0.16 1.08 -7.99
N VAL A 243 -0.97 1.21 -9.04
CA VAL A 243 -2.28 0.55 -9.11
C VAL A 243 -2.12 -0.97 -9.19
N LEU A 244 -1.28 -1.48 -10.10
CA LEU A 244 -1.06 -2.91 -10.27
C LEU A 244 -0.42 -3.55 -9.04
N GLY A 245 0.66 -2.96 -8.51
CA GLY A 245 1.38 -3.43 -7.34
C GLY A 245 0.61 -3.32 -6.03
N THR A 246 -0.46 -2.51 -5.98
CA THR A 246 -1.33 -2.41 -4.79
C THR A 246 -2.56 -3.31 -4.89
N TYR A 247 -3.23 -3.35 -6.05
CA TYR A 247 -4.56 -3.97 -6.16
C TYR A 247 -4.57 -5.30 -6.91
N PHE A 248 -3.63 -5.52 -7.83
CA PHE A 248 -3.58 -6.68 -8.72
C PHE A 248 -2.48 -7.70 -8.37
N VAL A 249 -1.92 -7.63 -7.16
CA VAL A 249 -0.92 -8.60 -6.69
C VAL A 249 -1.46 -10.03 -6.79
N GLY A 250 -0.74 -10.88 -7.54
CA GLY A 250 -1.10 -12.27 -7.77
C GLY A 250 -2.25 -12.49 -8.76
N LEU A 251 -2.65 -11.48 -9.53
CA LEU A 251 -3.65 -11.56 -10.60
C LEU A 251 -2.98 -11.41 -11.96
N ASP A 252 -3.52 -12.09 -12.98
CA ASP A 252 -3.20 -11.81 -14.37
C ASP A 252 -3.92 -10.52 -14.80
N CYS A 253 -3.14 -9.49 -15.12
CA CYS A 253 -3.65 -8.17 -15.51
C CYS A 253 -3.51 -7.90 -17.00
N GLU A 254 -2.89 -8.79 -17.77
CA GLU A 254 -2.67 -8.58 -19.20
C GLU A 254 -3.98 -8.39 -19.99
N PRO A 255 -5.04 -9.20 -19.81
CA PRO A 255 -6.30 -9.01 -20.52
C PRO A 255 -6.95 -7.65 -20.23
N LEU A 256 -6.87 -7.19 -18.97
CA LEU A 256 -7.37 -5.88 -18.57
C LEU A 256 -6.57 -4.75 -19.23
N LEU A 257 -5.24 -4.84 -19.21
CA LEU A 257 -4.36 -3.81 -19.80
C LEU A 257 -4.58 -3.68 -21.30
N ARG A 258 -4.80 -4.78 -22.02
CA ARG A 258 -5.17 -4.76 -23.44
C ARG A 258 -6.54 -4.09 -23.66
N ASP A 259 -7.55 -4.49 -22.89
CA ASP A 259 -8.91 -3.93 -22.99
C ASP A 259 -8.98 -2.42 -22.72
N VAL A 260 -8.13 -1.91 -21.82
CA VAL A 260 -8.06 -0.46 -21.53
C VAL A 260 -7.03 0.27 -22.38
N GLY A 261 -6.25 -0.42 -23.22
CA GLY A 261 -5.19 0.14 -24.07
C GLY A 261 -4.05 0.78 -23.27
N LEU A 262 -3.56 0.05 -22.26
CA LEU A 262 -2.37 0.37 -21.45
C LEU A 262 -1.33 -0.77 -21.53
N PHE A 263 -1.33 -1.55 -22.62
CA PHE A 263 -0.34 -2.60 -22.85
C PHE A 263 1.00 -1.97 -23.29
N VAL A 264 2.12 -2.65 -23.03
CA VAL A 264 3.50 -2.11 -23.16
C VAL A 264 3.78 -1.50 -24.54
N GLU A 265 3.20 -2.07 -25.59
CA GLU A 265 3.30 -1.60 -26.98
C GLU A 265 2.63 -0.23 -27.21
N ASP A 266 1.57 0.08 -26.46
CA ASP A 266 0.79 1.33 -26.58
C ASP A 266 1.36 2.49 -25.76
N LEU A 267 2.30 2.22 -24.84
CA LEU A 267 2.80 3.21 -23.87
C LEU A 267 3.85 4.17 -24.43
N GLY A 268 4.19 4.07 -25.72
CA GLY A 268 5.11 4.99 -26.41
C GLY A 268 6.55 4.94 -25.91
N LEU A 269 6.93 3.83 -25.27
CA LEU A 269 8.30 3.56 -24.86
C LEU A 269 9.07 3.08 -26.09
N GLY A 270 9.78 3.99 -26.78
CA GLY A 270 10.92 3.55 -27.58
C GLY A 270 11.82 2.70 -26.68
N GLU A 271 12.20 1.50 -27.13
CA GLU A 271 12.87 0.43 -26.35
C GLU A 271 13.60 0.92 -25.09
N VAL A 272 12.86 1.06 -23.97
CA VAL A 272 13.48 1.42 -22.70
C VAL A 272 14.07 0.13 -22.15
N ASP A 273 15.36 0.17 -21.83
CA ASP A 273 16.08 -0.98 -21.29
C ASP A 273 15.33 -1.57 -20.07
N PRO A 274 14.94 -2.85 -20.10
CA PRO A 274 14.28 -3.53 -18.98
C PRO A 274 15.04 -3.42 -17.64
N ALA A 275 16.36 -3.19 -17.68
CA ALA A 275 17.16 -2.95 -16.48
C ALA A 275 16.84 -1.60 -15.83
N VAL A 276 16.63 -0.55 -16.64
CA VAL A 276 16.29 0.81 -16.17
C VAL A 276 14.91 0.83 -15.52
N VAL A 277 13.93 0.16 -16.14
CA VAL A 277 12.58 0.01 -15.57
C VAL A 277 12.63 -0.73 -14.24
N ARG A 278 13.39 -1.83 -14.18
CA ARG A 278 13.55 -2.62 -12.93
C ARG A 278 14.22 -1.81 -11.82
N ALA A 279 15.22 -1.00 -12.14
CA ALA A 279 15.92 -0.15 -11.19
C ALA A 279 14.99 0.92 -10.61
N ALA A 280 14.26 1.64 -11.46
CA ALA A 280 13.29 2.64 -11.04
C ALA A 280 12.18 2.04 -10.15
N GLN A 281 11.69 0.84 -10.51
CA GLN A 281 10.69 0.13 -9.73
C GLN A 281 11.24 -0.30 -8.36
N TYR A 282 12.50 -0.75 -8.28
CA TYR A 282 13.16 -1.08 -7.02
C TYR A 282 13.32 0.16 -6.12
N GLU A 283 13.78 1.28 -6.66
CA GLU A 283 13.94 2.54 -5.94
C GLU A 283 12.60 3.04 -5.35
N LEU A 284 11.52 2.96 -6.13
CA LEU A 284 10.18 3.31 -5.67
C LEU A 284 9.73 2.42 -4.50
N LEU A 285 9.97 1.11 -4.58
CA LEU A 285 9.64 0.16 -3.52
C LEU A 285 10.46 0.42 -2.25
N CYS A 286 11.74 0.75 -2.39
CA CYS A 286 12.62 1.14 -1.28
C CYS A 286 12.09 2.40 -0.57
N ALA A 287 11.82 3.48 -1.32
CA ALA A 287 11.28 4.71 -0.74
C ALA A 287 9.95 4.48 0.00
N ARG A 288 9.09 3.61 -0.54
CA ARG A 288 7.84 3.21 0.13
C ARG A 288 8.10 2.42 1.41
N ALA A 289 9.04 1.47 1.39
CA ALA A 289 9.41 0.69 2.56
C ALA A 289 9.96 1.60 3.66
N GLU A 290 10.85 2.54 3.34
CA GLU A 290 11.42 3.51 4.28
C GLU A 290 10.35 4.39 4.93
N GLY A 291 9.41 4.92 4.12
CA GLY A 291 8.30 5.73 4.64
C GLY A 291 7.37 4.96 5.58
N GLN A 292 7.14 3.66 5.32
CA GLN A 292 6.32 2.81 6.19
C GLN A 292 7.08 2.32 7.43
N GLU A 293 8.38 2.06 7.28
CA GLU A 293 9.26 1.60 8.34
C GLU A 293 9.37 2.65 9.45
N ALA A 294 9.51 3.93 9.11
CA ALA A 294 9.54 5.03 10.07
C ALA A 294 8.31 5.06 11.02
N GLY A 295 7.13 4.66 10.53
CA GLY A 295 5.88 4.62 11.32
C GLY A 295 5.55 3.29 11.98
N SER A 296 6.27 2.22 11.65
CA SER A 296 6.01 0.85 12.12
C SER A 296 7.19 0.22 12.86
N ARG A 297 8.37 0.85 12.82
CA ARG A 297 9.59 0.38 13.48
C ARG A 297 9.34 0.12 14.96
N GLY A 298 9.64 -1.10 15.39
CA GLY A 298 9.48 -1.54 16.78
C GLY A 298 8.03 -1.80 17.22
N ARG A 299 7.02 -1.48 16.40
CA ARG A 299 5.64 -1.88 16.70
C ARG A 299 5.48 -3.38 16.52
N ARG A 300 4.88 -4.04 17.50
CA ARG A 300 4.53 -5.46 17.42
C ARG A 300 3.02 -5.61 17.41
N VAL A 301 2.55 -6.57 16.62
CA VAL A 301 1.16 -7.01 16.63
C VAL A 301 1.10 -8.25 17.50
N GLU A 302 0.30 -8.19 18.57
CA GLU A 302 0.02 -9.38 19.38
C GLU A 302 -0.91 -10.32 18.61
N ARG A 303 -0.54 -11.60 18.52
CA ARG A 303 -1.40 -12.67 17.98
C ARG A 303 -1.59 -13.74 19.04
N ILE A 304 -2.85 -14.07 19.29
CA ILE A 304 -3.22 -15.30 19.99
C ILE A 304 -3.10 -16.44 18.98
N VAL A 305 -2.26 -17.42 19.29
CA VAL A 305 -2.05 -18.60 18.43
C VAL A 305 -2.54 -19.84 19.17
N ASN A 306 -3.55 -20.50 18.59
CA ASN A 306 -4.03 -21.79 19.08
C ASN A 306 -3.36 -22.90 18.25
N ASN A 307 -2.22 -23.39 18.72
CA ASN A 307 -1.52 -24.49 18.06
C ASN A 307 -2.06 -25.85 18.53
N PRO A 308 -2.27 -26.82 17.63
CA PRO A 308 -2.59 -28.18 18.03
C PRO A 308 -1.40 -28.80 18.79
N ILE A 309 -1.69 -29.62 19.79
CA ILE A 309 -0.69 -30.42 20.51
C ILE A 309 -0.09 -31.43 19.52
N ARG A 310 1.23 -31.53 19.49
CA ARG A 310 1.98 -32.45 18.62
C ARG A 310 2.74 -33.48 19.46
N LEU A 311 2.73 -34.73 19.02
CA LEU A 311 3.38 -35.87 19.66
C LEU A 311 4.87 -35.88 19.32
N ALA A 312 5.71 -35.63 20.33
CA ALA A 312 7.16 -35.68 20.19
C ALA A 312 7.66 -37.06 19.70
N SER A 313 7.02 -38.14 20.14
CA SER A 313 7.34 -39.51 19.71
C SER A 313 7.13 -39.72 18.21
N ALA A 314 6.03 -39.20 17.66
CA ALA A 314 5.75 -39.30 16.23
C ALA A 314 6.81 -38.53 15.40
N ARG A 315 7.19 -37.34 15.87
CA ARG A 315 8.27 -36.56 15.25
C ARG A 315 9.62 -37.31 15.29
N MET A 316 9.99 -37.87 16.43
CA MET A 316 11.26 -38.61 16.57
C MET A 316 11.29 -39.85 15.68
N ALA A 317 10.19 -40.60 15.59
CA ALA A 317 10.12 -41.77 14.71
C ALA A 317 10.39 -41.42 13.25
N VAL A 318 9.90 -40.26 12.78
CA VAL A 318 10.15 -39.78 11.42
C VAL A 318 11.61 -39.38 11.22
N LEU A 319 12.24 -38.73 12.19
CA LEU A 319 13.66 -38.40 12.13
C LEU A 319 14.55 -39.65 12.07
N TYR A 320 14.20 -40.68 12.84
CA TYR A 320 14.90 -41.97 12.78
C TYR A 320 14.73 -42.63 11.42
N ARG A 321 13.49 -42.69 10.90
CA ARG A 321 13.20 -43.26 9.57
C ARG A 321 13.88 -42.50 8.43
N SER A 322 14.10 -41.20 8.59
CA SER A 322 14.67 -40.38 7.54
C SER A 322 16.18 -40.55 7.41
N GLU A 323 16.87 -41.05 8.44
CA GLU A 323 18.34 -41.24 8.47
C GLU A 323 19.09 -39.96 8.08
N GLY A 324 18.53 -38.80 8.43
CA GLY A 324 19.09 -37.50 8.06
C GLY A 324 18.89 -37.07 6.62
N ASN A 325 18.05 -37.79 5.85
CA ASN A 325 17.74 -37.48 4.46
C ASN A 325 16.29 -37.01 4.26
N CYS A 326 16.07 -36.17 3.25
CA CYS A 326 14.75 -35.78 2.79
C CYS A 326 14.00 -37.01 2.25
N GLU A 327 12.75 -37.18 2.68
CA GLU A 327 11.95 -38.35 2.29
C GLU A 327 11.17 -38.15 0.98
N HIS A 328 11.18 -36.94 0.43
CA HIS A 328 10.59 -36.70 -0.87
C HIS A 328 11.43 -37.36 -1.97
N VAL A 329 10.84 -38.33 -2.67
CA VAL A 329 11.52 -39.14 -3.70
C VAL A 329 12.04 -38.32 -4.88
N HIS A 330 11.44 -37.16 -5.17
CA HIS A 330 11.90 -36.23 -6.21
C HIS A 330 12.62 -35.02 -5.62
N CYS A 331 13.32 -35.20 -4.49
CA CYS A 331 14.15 -34.15 -3.91
C CYS A 331 15.26 -33.75 -4.89
N GLY A 332 15.31 -32.47 -5.29
CA GLY A 332 16.35 -31.93 -6.16
C GLY A 332 17.71 -31.70 -5.48
N GLY A 333 17.81 -32.02 -4.18
CA GLY A 333 18.99 -31.80 -3.35
C GLY A 333 18.62 -31.18 -2.01
N GLN A 334 19.12 -31.77 -0.92
CA GLN A 334 19.08 -31.17 0.41
C GLN A 334 20.39 -30.46 0.71
N PRO A 335 20.39 -29.46 1.61
CA PRO A 335 21.63 -28.91 2.13
C PRO A 335 22.47 -30.00 2.82
N ASN A 336 23.79 -29.96 2.62
CA ASN A 336 24.74 -30.82 3.34
C ASN A 336 25.13 -30.25 4.72
N ASP A 337 24.60 -29.08 5.06
CA ASP A 337 24.87 -28.40 6.32
C ASP A 337 23.98 -28.95 7.45
N VAL A 338 24.35 -28.65 8.69
CA VAL A 338 23.66 -29.06 9.90
C VAL A 338 23.31 -27.86 10.77
N THR A 339 22.33 -28.05 11.66
CA THR A 339 22.00 -27.08 12.70
C THR A 339 23.12 -26.95 13.72
N ASP A 340 23.08 -25.91 14.58
CA ASP A 340 24.03 -25.73 15.70
C ASP A 340 24.08 -26.96 16.65
N ALA A 341 23.01 -27.76 16.67
CA ALA A 341 22.93 -29.01 17.43
C ALA A 341 23.44 -30.25 16.66
N GLY A 342 24.09 -30.06 15.50
CA GLY A 342 24.62 -31.12 14.65
C GLY A 342 23.56 -31.94 13.91
N GLN A 343 22.29 -31.53 13.93
CA GLN A 343 21.20 -32.25 13.27
C GLN A 343 21.05 -31.81 11.80
N PRO A 344 20.74 -32.72 10.87
CA PRO A 344 20.41 -32.39 9.49
C PRO A 344 19.30 -31.34 9.39
N ILE A 345 19.40 -30.43 8.42
CA ILE A 345 18.40 -29.38 8.21
C ILE A 345 17.15 -29.98 7.54
N LEU A 346 16.28 -30.56 8.38
CA LEU A 346 15.03 -31.20 7.99
C LEU A 346 13.86 -30.70 8.86
N GLU A 347 12.74 -30.47 8.19
CA GLU A 347 11.46 -30.13 8.80
C GLU A 347 10.56 -31.37 8.77
N VAL A 348 10.22 -31.89 9.95
CA VAL A 348 9.23 -32.96 10.08
C VAL A 348 7.84 -32.35 10.08
N ASP A 349 7.02 -32.76 9.12
CA ASP A 349 5.72 -32.14 8.88
C ASP A 349 4.63 -33.15 8.48
N HIS A 350 3.38 -32.86 8.82
CA HIS A 350 2.21 -33.70 8.53
C HIS A 350 1.78 -33.55 7.08
N ILE A 351 1.76 -34.63 6.31
CA ILE A 351 1.39 -34.58 4.88
C ILE A 351 -0.07 -34.13 4.73
N VAL A 352 -0.94 -34.62 5.63
CA VAL A 352 -2.28 -34.09 5.85
C VAL A 352 -2.29 -33.31 7.16
N GLU A 353 -2.62 -32.02 7.08
CA GLU A 353 -2.64 -31.12 8.23
C GLU A 353 -3.56 -31.63 9.36
N ILE A 354 -3.09 -31.54 10.62
CA ILE A 354 -3.91 -31.88 11.80
C ILE A 354 -5.21 -31.07 11.83
N THR A 355 -5.14 -29.79 11.45
CA THR A 355 -6.31 -28.90 11.40
C THR A 355 -7.34 -29.31 10.35
N ARG A 356 -6.96 -30.18 9.40
CA ARG A 356 -7.84 -30.77 8.38
C ARG A 356 -8.22 -32.22 8.71
N GLY A 357 -8.01 -32.66 9.96
CA GLY A 357 -8.31 -34.02 10.41
C GLY A 357 -7.20 -35.03 10.16
N GLY A 358 -5.99 -34.59 9.79
CA GLY A 358 -4.80 -35.45 9.73
C GLY A 358 -4.47 -36.04 11.10
N ARG A 359 -3.98 -37.29 11.11
CA ARG A 359 -3.51 -37.94 12.34
C ARG A 359 -2.08 -37.51 12.63
N ASP A 360 -1.78 -37.34 13.91
CA ASP A 360 -0.43 -37.11 14.36
C ASP A 360 0.33 -38.44 14.49
N HIS A 361 0.76 -39.00 13.35
CA HIS A 361 1.30 -40.35 13.26
C HIS A 361 2.41 -40.46 12.20
N PRO A 362 3.50 -41.23 12.44
CA PRO A 362 4.63 -41.31 11.50
C PRO A 362 4.26 -41.73 10.08
N SER A 363 3.22 -42.56 9.91
CA SER A 363 2.75 -43.01 8.59
C SER A 363 2.21 -41.90 7.68
N GLN A 364 1.93 -40.70 8.23
CA GLN A 364 1.48 -39.54 7.45
C GLN A 364 2.34 -38.29 7.69
N MET A 365 3.52 -38.47 8.25
CA MET A 365 4.47 -37.39 8.51
C MET A 365 5.73 -37.68 7.72
N ALA A 366 6.37 -36.66 7.16
CA ALA A 366 7.60 -36.82 6.39
C ALA A 366 8.68 -35.85 6.89
N ALA A 367 9.94 -36.27 6.85
CA ALA A 367 11.08 -35.36 7.00
C ALA A 367 11.42 -34.74 5.64
N LEU A 368 11.33 -33.41 5.54
CA LEU A 368 11.54 -32.69 4.29
C LEU A 368 12.66 -31.65 4.43
N CYS A 369 13.49 -31.48 3.40
CA CYS A 369 14.41 -30.34 3.37
C CYS A 369 13.62 -29.02 3.19
N PRO A 370 14.23 -27.84 3.48
CA PRO A 370 13.52 -26.56 3.40
C PRO A 370 12.87 -26.29 2.03
N ASN A 371 13.53 -26.71 0.95
CA ASN A 371 13.00 -26.57 -0.41
C ASN A 371 11.77 -27.46 -0.63
N CYS A 372 11.84 -28.74 -0.27
CA CYS A 372 10.72 -29.68 -0.41
C CYS A 372 9.54 -29.29 0.51
N HIS A 373 9.81 -28.80 1.72
CA HIS A 373 8.79 -28.27 2.62
C HIS A 373 8.10 -27.03 2.04
N ALA A 374 8.87 -26.10 1.44
CA ALA A 374 8.30 -24.95 0.73
C ALA A 374 7.43 -25.36 -0.47
N VAL A 375 7.83 -26.37 -1.25
CA VAL A 375 7.00 -26.87 -2.37
C VAL A 375 5.69 -27.46 -1.86
N LYS A 376 5.73 -28.26 -0.78
CA LYS A 376 4.51 -28.85 -0.17
C LYS A 376 3.55 -27.79 0.36
N THR A 377 4.06 -26.71 0.95
CA THR A 377 3.23 -25.69 1.61
C THR A 377 2.66 -24.67 0.61
N ARG A 378 3.49 -24.18 -0.32
CA ARG A 378 3.15 -23.05 -1.21
C ARG A 378 3.42 -23.29 -2.69
N GLY A 379 4.03 -24.42 -3.07
CA GLY A 379 4.33 -24.74 -4.46
C GLY A 379 3.07 -24.98 -5.31
N SER A 380 3.18 -24.76 -6.62
CA SER A 380 2.11 -25.05 -7.59
C SER A 380 1.83 -26.55 -7.73
N THR A 381 2.85 -27.39 -7.51
CA THR A 381 2.78 -28.86 -7.60
C THR A 381 2.45 -29.56 -6.27
N ARG A 382 2.04 -28.79 -5.24
CA ARG A 382 1.88 -29.28 -3.86
C ARG A 382 0.95 -30.48 -3.71
N GLU A 383 -0.17 -30.54 -4.44
CA GLU A 383 -1.13 -31.63 -4.30
C GLU A 383 -0.55 -32.95 -4.84
N ALA A 384 0.05 -32.90 -6.03
CA ALA A 384 0.76 -34.06 -6.59
C ALA A 384 1.91 -34.53 -5.68
N MET A 385 2.66 -33.57 -5.10
CA MET A 385 3.71 -33.90 -4.13
C MET A 385 3.15 -34.57 -2.87
N ARG A 386 2.00 -34.12 -2.34
CA ARG A 386 1.35 -34.74 -1.17
C ARG A 386 0.95 -36.19 -1.45
N ASP A 387 0.38 -36.47 -2.63
CA ASP A 387 -0.01 -37.84 -3.00
C ASP A 387 1.19 -38.78 -3.04
N VAL A 388 2.29 -38.34 -3.66
CA VAL A 388 3.56 -39.08 -3.70
C VAL A 388 4.15 -39.28 -2.29
N LEU A 389 4.13 -38.23 -1.46
CA LEU A 389 4.60 -38.31 -0.08
C LEU A 389 3.74 -39.28 0.74
N LEU A 390 2.42 -39.26 0.61
CA LEU A 390 1.54 -40.18 1.35
C LEU A 390 1.86 -41.64 1.02
N ALA A 391 2.00 -41.96 -0.26
CA ALA A 391 2.33 -43.31 -0.70
C ALA A 391 3.71 -43.74 -0.17
N SER A 392 4.75 -42.96 -0.44
CA SER A 392 6.14 -43.30 -0.07
C SER A 392 6.37 -43.35 1.44
N THR A 393 5.75 -42.45 2.20
CA THR A 393 5.88 -42.38 3.66
C THR A 393 5.21 -43.57 4.33
N ARG A 394 4.02 -43.96 3.84
CA ARG A 394 3.30 -45.13 4.32
C ARG A 394 4.09 -46.39 4.03
N GLU A 395 4.61 -46.53 2.82
CA GLU A 395 5.45 -47.66 2.44
C GLU A 395 6.70 -47.77 3.34
N ARG A 396 7.43 -46.66 3.55
CA ARG A 396 8.61 -46.65 4.44
C ARG A 396 8.26 -46.99 5.89
N HIS A 397 7.12 -46.49 6.38
CA HIS A 397 6.63 -46.82 7.72
C HIS A 397 6.31 -48.30 7.85
N ASP A 398 5.56 -48.87 6.91
CA ASP A 398 5.16 -50.27 6.92
C ASP A 398 6.38 -51.20 6.80
N ARG A 399 7.41 -50.84 6.02
CA ARG A 399 8.67 -51.59 5.94
C ARG A 399 9.41 -51.68 7.28
N LEU A 400 9.50 -50.57 8.02
CA LEU A 400 10.16 -50.56 9.33
C LEU A 400 9.36 -51.33 10.39
N MET A 401 8.02 -51.28 10.31
CA MET A 401 7.16 -52.04 11.22
C MET A 401 7.17 -53.55 10.88
N GLY A 402 7.13 -53.92 9.60
CA GLY A 402 7.17 -55.31 9.15
C GLY A 402 8.54 -55.99 9.27
N GLY A 403 9.63 -55.21 9.29
CA GLY A 403 10.97 -55.72 9.59
C GLY A 403 11.18 -56.11 11.06
N ALA A 404 10.33 -55.62 11.98
CA ALA A 404 10.40 -55.98 13.39
C ALA A 404 9.77 -57.35 13.71
N ASP A 405 8.90 -57.87 12.83
CA ASP A 405 8.31 -59.22 12.95
C ASP A 405 9.23 -60.34 12.40
N ALA A 406 10.39 -59.99 11.84
CA ALA A 406 11.34 -60.93 11.26
C ALA A 406 12.69 -60.95 12.02
N GLY A 407 12.74 -61.63 13.18
CA GLY A 407 14.00 -62.15 13.74
C GLY A 407 13.88 -62.79 15.14
N PRO A 408 14.64 -63.86 15.47
CA PRO A 408 15.37 -64.81 14.64
C PRO A 408 14.74 -66.23 14.71
N GLY A 409 14.46 -66.83 13.56
CA GLY A 409 14.22 -68.27 13.46
C GLY A 409 15.54 -69.00 13.23
N GLY A 410 15.94 -69.87 14.17
CA GLY A 410 16.80 -71.03 13.93
C GLY A 410 18.31 -70.83 14.14
N GLY A 411 18.83 -71.43 15.22
CA GLY A 411 20.24 -71.75 15.40
C GLY A 411 20.37 -72.91 16.38
N ASP A 412 20.60 -74.10 15.84
CA ASP A 412 20.81 -75.38 16.52
C ASP A 412 21.84 -75.32 17.66
N SER A 413 21.54 -76.01 18.77
CA SER A 413 22.46 -76.85 19.56
C SER A 413 21.67 -77.81 20.44
#